data_AF-A0A5E4R8F1-F1
#
_entry.id   AF-A0A5E4R8F1-F1
#
_cell.length_a   1.000
_cell.length_b   1.000
_cell.length_c   1.000
_cell.angle_alpha   90.00
_cell.angle_beta   90.00
_cell.angle_gamma   90.00
#
_symmetry.space_group_name_H-M   'P 1'
#
loop_
_entity.id
_entity.type
_entity.pdbx_description
1 polymer ?
#
loop_
_entity_poly.entity_id
_entity_poly.type
_entity_poly.pdbx_seq_one_letter_code
_entity_poly.pdbx_strand_id
1 'polypeptide(L)'
;MLIGLVRDSVMQCFCHTCRAPVLPAAHRRSVPVKKPIGKPRTKQPKKVKFITTEIRCQEMSKGGLAYEVILAEPVGVPVPRRADSPEKTPSVEEIQEKLKAAEERRRSLEASKMAAIAQKMAKIEEASRIRSEQTNNFISTTKEALDAKMETHEEKREAYINELRARLKDHLEGADPGAADR
;
A
#
# COMPACT_ATOMS: atom_id res chain seq x y z
N MET A 1 -14.86 -9.05 -21.75
CA MET A 1 -14.21 -10.09 -20.92
C MET A 1 -12.84 -10.39 -21.54
N LEU A 2 -11.81 -9.69 -21.06
CA LEU A 2 -10.45 -9.66 -21.63
C LEU A 2 -9.47 -10.30 -20.64
N ILE A 3 -9.67 -11.59 -20.32
CA ILE A 3 -8.83 -12.35 -19.40
C ILE A 3 -8.32 -13.60 -20.12
N GLY A 4 -7.46 -13.40 -21.11
CA GLY A 4 -6.86 -14.51 -21.86
C GLY A 4 -5.47 -14.25 -22.45
N LEU A 5 -4.93 -13.03 -22.37
CA LEU A 5 -3.68 -12.65 -23.04
C LEU A 5 -2.52 -12.39 -22.07
N VAL A 6 -2.42 -13.19 -21.01
CA VAL A 6 -1.27 -13.15 -20.10
C VAL A 6 -0.78 -14.57 -19.80
N ARG A 7 -0.38 -15.33 -20.82
CA ARG A 7 0.32 -16.63 -20.60
C ARG A 7 1.47 -16.98 -21.56
N ASP A 8 1.92 -16.08 -22.44
CA ASP A 8 3.12 -16.33 -23.27
C ASP A 8 4.13 -15.17 -23.23
N SER A 9 4.41 -14.66 -22.02
CA SER A 9 5.61 -13.86 -21.79
C SER A 9 6.79 -14.83 -21.60
N VAL A 10 7.56 -15.04 -22.66
CA VAL A 10 8.79 -15.82 -22.70
C VAL A 10 9.90 -15.10 -21.91
N MET A 11 9.76 -15.05 -20.59
CA MET A 11 10.84 -14.70 -19.67
C MET A 11 11.37 -16.02 -19.11
N GLN A 12 12.45 -16.54 -19.70
CA GLN A 12 13.21 -17.64 -19.11
C GLN A 12 13.74 -17.17 -17.74
N CYS A 13 13.16 -17.67 -16.66
CA CYS A 13 13.70 -17.46 -15.32
C CYS A 13 15.09 -18.10 -15.26
N PHE A 14 16.11 -17.32 -14.92
CA PHE A 14 17.46 -17.79 -14.62
C PHE A 14 17.59 -18.37 -13.20
N CYS A 15 16.48 -18.84 -12.62
CA CYS A 15 16.47 -19.45 -11.30
C CYS A 15 16.64 -20.97 -11.43
N HIS A 16 17.67 -21.54 -10.79
CA HIS A 16 17.97 -22.99 -10.79
C HIS A 16 16.90 -23.88 -10.11
N THR A 17 15.71 -23.34 -9.81
CA THR A 17 14.63 -24.01 -9.09
C THR A 17 13.36 -24.19 -9.91
N CYS A 18 13.22 -23.54 -11.07
CA CYS A 18 12.08 -23.75 -11.96
C CYS A 18 12.37 -24.86 -12.97
N ARG A 19 11.91 -26.07 -12.66
CA ARG A 19 12.04 -27.26 -13.51
C ARG A 19 10.98 -27.22 -14.62
N ALA A 20 11.22 -26.43 -15.68
CA ALA A 20 10.42 -26.52 -16.90
C ALA A 20 10.78 -27.80 -17.67
N PRO A 21 9.83 -28.55 -18.25
CA PRO A 21 10.12 -29.75 -19.02
C PRO A 21 10.94 -29.40 -20.27
N VAL A 22 12.12 -30.00 -20.41
CA VAL A 22 12.94 -29.90 -21.61
C VAL A 22 12.22 -30.64 -22.74
N LEU A 23 11.77 -29.93 -23.76
CA LEU A 23 11.24 -30.55 -24.98
C LEU A 23 12.36 -31.32 -25.68
N PRO A 24 12.10 -32.51 -26.23
CA PRO A 24 13.14 -33.36 -26.80
C PRO A 24 13.76 -32.71 -28.04
N ALA A 25 15.09 -32.72 -28.10
CA ALA A 25 15.87 -32.32 -29.27
C ALA A 25 15.50 -33.21 -30.46
N ALA A 26 14.80 -32.64 -31.45
CA ALA A 26 14.54 -33.32 -32.70
C ALA A 26 15.87 -33.62 -33.42
N HIS A 27 16.26 -34.89 -33.43
CA HIS A 27 17.31 -35.44 -34.28
C HIS A 27 16.93 -35.24 -35.76
N ARG A 28 17.35 -34.13 -36.37
CA ARG A 28 17.41 -34.04 -37.83
C ARG A 28 18.61 -34.85 -38.31
N ARG A 29 18.36 -36.09 -38.71
CA ARG A 29 19.31 -36.90 -39.49
C ARG A 29 19.68 -36.12 -40.76
N SER A 30 20.97 -35.89 -40.98
CA SER A 30 21.49 -35.36 -42.23
C SER A 30 21.28 -36.38 -43.36
N VAL A 31 20.43 -36.05 -44.32
CA VAL A 31 20.31 -36.82 -45.57
C VAL A 31 21.45 -36.41 -46.49
N PRO A 32 22.24 -37.34 -47.07
CA PRO A 32 23.31 -36.99 -47.99
C PRO A 32 22.71 -36.55 -49.34
N VAL A 33 22.76 -35.25 -49.62
CA VAL A 33 22.37 -34.70 -50.92
C VAL A 33 23.46 -35.02 -51.94
N LYS A 34 23.18 -35.94 -52.86
CA LYS A 34 24.01 -36.18 -54.05
C LYS A 34 24.00 -34.91 -54.92
N LYS A 35 25.18 -34.40 -55.31
CA LYS A 35 25.33 -33.29 -56.25
C LYS A 35 24.82 -33.72 -57.64
N PRO A 36 23.84 -33.02 -58.25
CA PRO A 36 23.60 -33.19 -59.68
C PRO A 36 24.73 -32.51 -60.46
N ILE A 37 25.48 -33.30 -61.23
CA ILE A 37 26.39 -32.81 -62.27
C ILE A 37 25.52 -32.44 -63.47
N GLY A 38 25.35 -31.14 -63.69
CA GLY A 38 24.67 -30.58 -64.84
C GLY A 38 24.51 -29.07 -64.65
N LYS A 39 25.13 -28.27 -65.53
CA LYS A 39 24.97 -26.81 -65.50
C LYS A 39 23.53 -26.48 -65.91
N PRO A 40 22.68 -25.86 -65.04
CA PRO A 40 21.42 -25.33 -65.51
C PRO A 40 21.71 -24.15 -66.43
N ARG A 41 21.45 -24.31 -67.72
CA ARG A 41 21.58 -23.25 -68.72
C ARG A 41 20.40 -22.30 -68.57
N THR A 42 20.55 -21.27 -67.74
CA THR A 42 19.55 -20.21 -67.59
C THR A 42 19.63 -19.28 -68.80
N LYS A 43 18.51 -19.11 -69.51
CA LYS A 43 18.39 -18.11 -70.58
C LYS A 43 18.40 -16.73 -69.91
N GLN A 44 19.41 -15.92 -70.19
CA GLN A 44 19.47 -14.54 -69.68
C GLN A 44 18.34 -13.70 -70.31
N PRO A 45 17.54 -12.97 -69.51
CA PRO A 45 16.55 -12.06 -70.04
C PRO A 45 17.22 -10.90 -70.80
N LYS A 46 16.81 -10.70 -72.06
CA LYS A 46 17.25 -9.60 -72.92
C LYS A 46 16.57 -8.30 -72.50
N LYS A 47 17.11 -7.65 -71.46
CA LYS A 47 17.02 -6.21 -71.11
C LYS A 47 17.36 -6.08 -69.62
N VAL A 48 18.64 -6.06 -69.32
CA VAL A 48 19.13 -5.65 -67.99
C VAL A 48 19.29 -4.14 -68.05
N LYS A 49 18.48 -3.41 -67.27
CA LYS A 49 18.79 -2.00 -67.00
C LYS A 49 20.05 -2.02 -66.15
N PHE A 50 21.16 -1.49 -66.67
CA PHE A 50 22.39 -1.30 -65.89
C PHE A 50 22.09 -0.24 -64.84
N ILE A 51 21.73 -0.70 -63.65
CA ILE A 51 21.72 0.13 -62.47
C ILE A 51 23.18 0.20 -62.01
N THR A 52 23.73 1.39 -61.85
CA THR A 52 25.12 1.60 -61.41
C THR A 52 25.23 1.21 -59.93
N THR A 53 25.54 -0.05 -59.66
CA THR A 53 25.79 -0.54 -58.30
C THR A 53 27.16 -0.03 -57.84
N GLU A 54 27.18 0.80 -56.80
CA GLU A 54 28.40 1.28 -56.16
C GLU A 54 28.66 0.50 -54.87
N ILE A 55 29.92 0.12 -54.64
CA ILE A 55 30.37 -0.50 -53.38
C ILE A 55 31.18 0.54 -52.63
N ARG A 56 30.79 0.84 -51.38
CA ARG A 56 31.47 1.79 -50.49
C ARG A 56 31.85 1.13 -49.17
N CYS A 57 32.71 1.81 -48.39
CA CYS A 57 33.06 1.44 -47.01
C CYS A 57 33.48 -0.03 -46.83
N GLN A 58 34.38 -0.51 -47.68
CA GLN A 58 34.86 -1.88 -47.61
C GLN A 58 35.89 -2.04 -46.48
N GLU A 59 35.51 -2.76 -45.44
CA GLU A 59 36.37 -3.12 -44.31
C GLU A 59 36.64 -4.61 -44.29
N MET A 60 37.91 -4.96 -44.15
CA MET A 60 38.38 -6.34 -44.26
C MET A 60 39.11 -6.72 -42.97
N SER A 61 38.54 -7.67 -42.24
CA SER A 61 39.08 -8.16 -40.98
C SER A 61 39.42 -9.65 -41.08
N LYS A 62 40.17 -10.18 -40.10
CA LYS A 62 40.46 -11.62 -40.00
C LYS A 62 39.18 -12.48 -39.92
N GLY A 63 38.05 -11.89 -39.53
CA GLY A 63 36.75 -12.55 -39.42
C GLY A 63 35.85 -12.41 -40.66
N GLY A 64 36.24 -11.65 -41.69
CA GLY A 64 35.45 -11.47 -42.91
C GLY A 64 35.49 -10.06 -43.49
N LEU A 65 34.66 -9.85 -44.52
CA LEU A 65 34.53 -8.60 -45.27
C LEU A 65 33.17 -7.94 -45.00
N ALA A 66 33.18 -6.66 -44.63
CA ALA A 66 32.00 -5.80 -44.58
C ALA A 66 32.09 -4.74 -45.69
N TYR A 67 31.00 -4.48 -46.39
CA TYR A 67 30.92 -3.43 -47.41
C TYR A 67 29.48 -2.96 -47.55
N GLU A 68 29.31 -1.71 -47.98
CA GLU A 68 28.01 -1.12 -48.29
C GLU A 68 27.74 -1.23 -49.79
N VAL A 69 26.59 -1.80 -50.16
CA VAL A 69 26.16 -1.92 -51.56
C VAL A 69 25.04 -0.91 -51.81
N ILE A 70 25.35 0.11 -52.60
CA ILE A 70 24.39 1.13 -53.00
C ILE A 70 23.86 0.75 -54.38
N LEU A 71 22.60 0.29 -54.41
CA LEU A 71 21.93 -0.05 -55.66
C LEU A 71 21.39 1.19 -56.37
N ALA A 72 21.08 2.27 -55.67
CA ALA A 72 20.67 3.54 -56.27
C ALA A 72 20.90 4.67 -55.27
N GLU A 73 21.22 5.87 -55.75
CA GLU A 73 21.23 7.05 -54.88
C GLU A 73 19.81 7.36 -54.40
N PRO A 74 19.62 7.77 -53.14
CA PRO A 74 18.31 8.12 -52.61
C PRO A 74 17.77 9.37 -53.33
N VAL A 75 16.81 9.19 -54.23
CA VAL A 75 16.18 10.30 -54.96
C VAL A 75 15.11 10.94 -54.10
N GLY A 76 15.38 12.16 -53.61
CA GLY A 76 14.36 13.05 -53.05
C GLY A 76 13.73 12.64 -51.71
N VAL A 77 14.32 11.69 -50.98
CA VAL A 77 13.85 11.35 -49.62
C VAL A 77 14.58 12.27 -48.62
N PRO A 78 13.89 13.24 -47.98
CA PRO A 78 14.49 13.95 -46.86
C PRO A 78 14.85 12.93 -45.78
N VAL A 79 16.06 13.02 -45.23
CA VAL A 79 16.53 12.17 -44.13
C VAL A 79 15.40 12.04 -43.10
N PRO A 80 14.97 10.82 -42.73
CA PRO A 80 13.95 10.64 -41.71
C PRO A 80 14.39 11.40 -40.45
N ARG A 81 13.74 12.53 -40.16
CA ARG A 81 13.98 13.25 -38.91
C ARG A 81 13.48 12.32 -37.81
N ARG A 82 14.42 11.80 -37.02
CA ARG A 82 14.09 11.18 -35.75
C ARG A 82 13.29 12.22 -34.98
N ALA A 83 12.14 11.81 -34.41
CA ALA A 83 11.44 12.68 -33.49
C ALA A 83 12.45 13.16 -32.45
N ASP A 84 12.45 14.47 -32.18
CA ASP A 84 13.41 15.07 -31.23
C ASP A 84 13.26 14.34 -29.90
N SER A 85 14.25 13.49 -29.60
CA SER A 85 14.40 12.89 -28.29
C SER A 85 14.58 14.04 -27.30
N PRO A 86 13.99 13.97 -26.07
CA PRO A 86 14.03 15.09 -25.14
C PRO A 86 15.46 15.63 -25.00
N GLU A 87 15.67 16.87 -25.45
CA GLU A 87 17.02 17.44 -25.59
C GLU A 87 17.71 17.64 -24.24
N LYS A 88 16.94 17.64 -23.15
CA LYS A 88 17.44 17.89 -21.80
C LYS A 88 17.59 16.57 -21.05
N THR A 89 18.85 16.14 -20.91
CA THR A 89 19.22 15.22 -19.84
C THR A 89 18.94 15.92 -18.50
N PRO A 90 18.10 15.36 -17.63
CA PRO A 90 17.77 16.01 -16.36
C PRO A 90 19.03 16.21 -15.53
N SER A 91 19.12 17.37 -14.87
CA SER A 91 20.25 17.65 -13.98
C SER A 91 20.18 16.71 -12.76
N VAL A 92 21.32 16.50 -12.09
CA VAL A 92 21.36 15.67 -10.87
C VAL A 92 20.42 16.23 -9.80
N GLU A 93 20.31 17.55 -9.70
CA GLU A 93 19.43 18.26 -8.77
C GLU A 93 17.95 17.97 -9.06
N GLU A 94 17.53 18.07 -10.33
CA GLU A 94 16.15 17.77 -10.74
C GLU A 94 15.75 16.31 -10.47
N ILE A 95 16.69 15.38 -10.63
CA ILE A 95 16.47 13.96 -10.30
C ILE A 95 16.29 13.79 -8.79
N GLN A 96 17.17 14.39 -7.99
CA GLN A 96 17.10 14.33 -6.53
C GLN A 96 15.81 14.94 -5.99
N GLU A 97 15.38 16.08 -6.54
CA GLU A 97 14.13 16.74 -6.16
C GLU A 97 12.93 15.84 -6.45
N LYS A 98 12.87 15.20 -7.62
CA LYS A 98 11.80 14.25 -7.96
C LYS A 98 11.77 13.05 -7.03
N LEU A 99 12.94 12.52 -6.64
CA LEU A 99 13.03 11.42 -5.68
C LEU A 99 12.56 11.86 -4.28
N LYS A 100 12.97 13.05 -3.83
CA LYS A 100 12.53 13.62 -2.55
C LYS A 100 11.03 13.87 -2.52
N ALA A 101 10.45 14.41 -3.59
CA ALA A 101 9.01 14.62 -3.71
C ALA A 101 8.22 13.28 -3.68
N ALA A 102 8.78 12.21 -4.27
CA ALA A 102 8.18 10.88 -4.19
C ALA A 102 8.24 10.31 -2.77
N GLU A 103 9.34 10.53 -2.05
CA GLU A 103 9.48 10.17 -0.65
C GLU A 103 8.51 10.94 0.27
N GLU A 104 8.36 12.24 0.05
CA GLU A 104 7.42 13.06 0.82
C GLU A 104 5.96 12.64 0.60
N ARG A 105 5.59 12.26 -0.63
CA ARG A 105 4.27 11.66 -0.91
C ARG A 105 4.07 10.33 -0.17
N ARG A 106 5.09 9.47 -0.10
CA ARG A 106 5.02 8.24 0.69
C ARG A 106 4.86 8.54 2.18
N ARG A 107 5.69 9.44 2.72
CA ARG A 107 5.69 9.82 4.13
C ARG A 107 4.37 10.47 4.55
N SER A 108 3.79 11.33 3.71
CA SER A 108 2.49 11.97 3.99
C SER A 108 1.34 10.96 4.01
N LEU A 109 1.33 9.98 3.09
CA LEU A 109 0.34 8.88 3.11
C LEU A 109 0.48 8.02 4.38
N GLU A 110 1.71 7.70 4.77
CA GLU A 110 1.97 6.96 6.02
C GLU A 110 1.55 7.76 7.25
N ALA A 111 1.88 9.05 7.31
CA ALA A 111 1.47 9.94 8.39
C ALA A 111 -0.07 10.04 8.50
N SER A 112 -0.77 10.15 7.38
CA SER A 112 -2.24 10.16 7.37
C SER A 112 -2.83 8.84 7.88
N LYS A 113 -2.25 7.69 7.49
CA LYS A 113 -2.66 6.38 8.01
C LYS A 113 -2.42 6.27 9.51
N MET A 114 -1.25 6.70 9.99
CA MET A 114 -0.92 6.71 11.42
C MET A 114 -1.85 7.62 12.21
N ALA A 115 -2.17 8.81 11.69
CA ALA A 115 -3.13 9.73 12.31
C ALA A 115 -4.54 9.11 12.42
N ALA A 116 -5.01 8.43 11.36
CA ALA A 116 -6.30 7.75 11.38
C ALA A 116 -6.33 6.59 12.39
N ILE A 117 -5.23 5.85 12.54
CA ILE A 117 -5.09 4.80 13.55
C ILE A 117 -5.10 5.42 14.95
N ALA A 118 -4.31 6.47 15.19
CA ALA A 118 -4.28 7.16 16.47
C ALA A 118 -5.65 7.72 16.88
N GLN A 119 -6.39 8.30 15.95
CA GLN A 119 -7.76 8.76 16.19
C GLN A 119 -8.71 7.62 16.60
N LYS A 120 -8.58 6.43 15.99
CA LYS A 120 -9.39 5.27 16.39
C LYS A 120 -9.02 4.79 17.79
N MET A 121 -7.73 4.74 18.11
CA MET A 121 -7.27 4.37 19.45
C MET A 121 -7.77 5.34 20.52
N ALA A 122 -7.66 6.65 20.28
CA ALA A 122 -8.17 7.67 21.18
C ALA A 122 -9.68 7.54 21.42
N LYS A 123 -10.47 7.21 20.39
CA LYS A 123 -11.92 6.96 20.55
C LYS A 123 -12.22 5.72 21.40
N ILE A 124 -11.42 4.65 21.27
CA ILE A 124 -11.58 3.43 22.07
C ILE A 124 -11.25 3.72 23.54
N GLU A 125 -10.15 4.44 23.79
CA GLU A 125 -9.74 4.86 25.12
C GLU A 125 -10.80 5.75 25.77
N GLU A 126 -11.28 6.77 25.06
CA GLU A 126 -12.33 7.66 25.55
C GLU A 126 -13.62 6.90 25.87
N ALA A 127 -14.04 5.99 25.00
CA ALA A 127 -15.22 5.16 25.28
C ALA A 127 -15.01 4.28 26.53
N SER A 128 -13.80 3.78 26.77
CA SER A 128 -13.47 3.03 27.98
C SER A 128 -13.50 3.91 29.22
N ARG A 129 -12.96 5.12 29.12
CA ARG A 129 -12.97 6.11 30.20
C ARG A 129 -14.39 6.47 30.59
N ILE A 130 -15.23 6.83 29.62
CA ILE A 130 -16.66 7.17 29.86
C ILE A 130 -17.39 6.01 30.55
N ARG A 131 -17.18 4.76 30.11
CA ARG A 131 -17.80 3.59 30.78
C ARG A 131 -17.36 3.48 32.24
N SER A 132 -16.08 3.68 32.54
CA SER A 132 -15.58 3.64 33.91
C SER A 132 -16.13 4.79 34.75
N GLU A 133 -16.21 6.00 34.20
CA GLU A 133 -16.77 7.18 34.87
C GLU A 133 -18.26 6.98 35.18
N GLN A 134 -19.04 6.48 34.22
CA GLN A 134 -20.46 6.16 34.45
C GLN A 134 -20.65 5.12 35.55
N THR A 135 -19.81 4.08 35.57
CA THR A 135 -19.84 3.04 36.59
C THR A 135 -19.52 3.61 37.97
N ASN A 136 -18.44 4.41 38.07
CA ASN A 136 -18.03 5.05 39.31
C ASN A 136 -19.08 6.04 39.82
N ASN A 137 -19.67 6.85 38.92
CA ASN A 137 -20.73 7.78 39.28
C ASN A 137 -21.96 7.05 39.80
N PHE A 138 -22.37 5.96 39.14
CA PHE A 138 -23.48 5.14 39.62
C PHE A 138 -23.22 4.58 41.02
N ILE A 139 -22.02 4.07 41.27
CA ILE A 139 -21.62 3.57 42.59
C ILE A 139 -21.64 4.69 43.62
N SER A 140 -21.03 5.85 43.33
CA SER A 140 -20.96 6.99 44.26
C SER A 140 -22.34 7.51 44.60
N THR A 141 -23.15 7.82 43.60
CA THR A 141 -24.51 8.35 43.81
C THR A 141 -25.39 7.35 44.55
N THR A 142 -25.29 6.05 44.23
CA THR A 142 -26.07 5.03 44.95
C THR A 142 -25.65 4.90 46.40
N LYS A 143 -24.33 4.97 46.66
CA LYS A 143 -23.78 4.94 48.02
C LYS A 143 -24.22 6.16 48.81
N GLU A 144 -24.01 7.37 48.28
CA GLU A 144 -24.41 8.62 48.93
C GLU A 144 -25.92 8.66 49.21
N ALA A 145 -26.75 8.18 48.28
CA ALA A 145 -28.19 8.10 48.48
C ALA A 145 -28.60 7.10 49.57
N LEU A 146 -27.85 6.01 49.72
CA LEU A 146 -28.07 5.04 50.81
C LEU A 146 -27.64 5.64 52.15
N ASP A 147 -26.45 6.21 52.21
CA ASP A 147 -25.89 6.83 53.42
C ASP A 147 -26.82 7.94 53.93
N ALA A 148 -27.31 8.82 53.05
CA ALA A 148 -28.28 9.86 53.40
C ALA A 148 -29.62 9.29 53.91
N LYS A 149 -30.10 8.16 53.35
CA LYS A 149 -31.31 7.49 53.85
C LYS A 149 -31.11 6.89 55.24
N MET A 150 -29.92 6.35 55.51
CA MET A 150 -29.61 5.79 56.82
C MET A 150 -29.50 6.90 57.87
N GLU A 151 -28.79 7.99 57.55
CA GLU A 151 -28.66 9.16 58.43
C GLU A 151 -30.02 9.76 58.77
N THR A 152 -30.87 10.02 57.76
CA THR A 152 -32.23 10.54 58.01
C THR A 152 -33.11 9.58 58.82
N HIS A 153 -32.90 8.27 58.72
CA HIS A 153 -33.63 7.28 59.53
C HIS A 153 -33.13 7.30 60.99
N GLU A 154 -31.83 7.40 61.20
CA GLU A 154 -31.20 7.53 62.52
C GLU A 154 -31.65 8.81 63.22
N GLU A 155 -31.59 9.96 62.54
CA GLU A 155 -32.06 11.26 63.05
C GLU A 155 -33.53 11.20 63.49
N LYS A 156 -34.42 10.61 62.66
CA LYS A 156 -35.84 10.44 63.00
C LYS A 156 -36.03 9.55 64.23
N ARG A 157 -35.26 8.45 64.31
CA ARG A 157 -35.32 7.52 65.43
C ARG A 157 -34.85 8.20 66.72
N GLU A 158 -33.77 8.96 66.66
CA GLU A 158 -33.24 9.69 67.80
C GLU A 158 -34.17 10.82 68.23
N ALA A 159 -34.73 11.57 67.30
CA ALA A 159 -35.74 12.61 67.58
C ALA A 159 -36.96 12.00 68.31
N TYR A 160 -37.48 10.87 67.84
CA TYR A 160 -38.59 10.17 68.50
C TYR A 160 -38.24 9.70 69.92
N ILE A 161 -37.06 9.10 70.11
CA ILE A 161 -36.60 8.66 71.42
C ILE A 161 -36.40 9.86 72.36
N ASN A 162 -35.84 10.96 71.87
CA ASN A 162 -35.61 12.16 72.65
C ASN A 162 -36.92 12.84 73.03
N GLU A 163 -37.91 12.88 72.13
CA GLU A 163 -39.25 13.35 72.44
C GLU A 163 -39.91 12.49 73.53
N LEU A 164 -39.82 11.16 73.43
CA LEU A 164 -40.36 10.26 74.45
C LEU A 164 -39.66 10.45 75.80
N ARG A 165 -38.33 10.59 75.81
CA ARG A 165 -37.54 10.89 77.02
C ARG A 165 -37.93 12.23 77.64
N ALA A 166 -38.14 13.27 76.84
CA ALA A 166 -38.58 14.58 77.30
C ALA A 166 -39.94 14.50 77.98
N ARG A 167 -40.94 13.88 77.33
CA ARG A 167 -42.27 13.68 77.93
C ARG A 167 -42.22 12.92 79.25
N LEU A 168 -41.40 11.86 79.34
CA LEU A 168 -41.23 11.11 80.58
C LEU A 168 -40.57 11.95 81.68
N LYS A 169 -39.58 12.78 81.33
CA LYS A 169 -38.93 13.71 82.27
C LYS A 169 -39.92 14.76 82.79
N ASP A 170 -40.71 15.37 81.91
CA ASP A 170 -41.75 16.34 82.29
C ASP A 170 -42.78 15.72 83.23
N HIS A 171 -43.16 14.45 83.01
CA HIS A 171 -44.04 13.71 83.91
C HIS A 171 -43.42 13.45 85.29
N LEU A 172 -42.11 13.17 85.36
CA LEU A 172 -41.41 12.97 86.63
C LEU A 172 -41.26 14.29 87.39
N GLU A 173 -40.93 15.39 86.71
CA GLU A 173 -40.79 16.72 87.32
C GLU A 173 -42.14 17.32 87.71
N GLY A 174 -43.20 17.11 86.92
CA GLY A 174 -44.57 17.54 87.25
C GLY A 174 -45.25 16.69 88.32
N ALA A 175 -44.78 15.47 88.56
CA ALA A 175 -45.24 14.60 89.66
C ALA A 175 -44.60 14.93 91.02
N ASP A 176 -43.71 15.93 91.08
CA ASP A 176 -43.20 16.52 92.33
C ASP A 176 -43.75 17.92 92.60
N PRO A 177 -45.04 18.08 92.97
CA PRO A 177 -45.52 19.31 93.57
C PRO A 177 -45.27 19.34 95.10
N GLY A 178 -44.25 18.65 95.64
CA GLY A 178 -44.23 18.33 97.07
C GLY A 178 -42.90 18.26 97.81
N ALA A 179 -41.73 18.46 97.19
CA ALA A 179 -40.44 18.39 97.88
C ALA A 179 -39.69 19.73 98.05
N ALA A 180 -40.39 20.87 97.99
CA ALA A 180 -39.79 22.19 98.21
C ALA A 180 -40.25 22.92 99.48
N ASP A 181 -41.09 22.31 100.34
CA ASP A 181 -41.50 22.93 101.60
C ASP A 181 -41.74 21.86 102.69
N ARG A 182 -40.63 21.32 103.24
CA ARG A 182 -40.62 20.68 104.57
C ARG A 182 -39.20 20.57 105.14
#